data_AF-A0A7H0MD93-F1
#
_entry.id   AF-A0A7H0MD93-F1
#
_cell.length_a   1.000
_cell.length_b   1.000
_cell.length_c   1.000
_cell.angle_alpha   90.00
_cell.angle_beta   90.00
_cell.angle_gamma   90.00
#
_symmetry.space_group_name_H-M   'P 1'
#
loop_
_entity.id
_entity.type
_entity.pdbx_description
1 polymer ?
#
loop_
_entity_poly.entity_id
_entity_poly.type
_entity_poly.pdbx_seq_one_letter_code
_entity_poly.pdbx_strand_id
1 'polypeptide(L)' 'MSKNVVVIRAGGKVEQVSVEDNAKSVTFKNEQSAFLEIPIEPWELDGETYLVARFSDLVTQQETEQAIRKFH' A
#
# COMPACT_ATOMS: atom_id res chain seq x y z
N MET A 1 6.50 -15.45 -8.83
CA MET A 1 6.99 -14.06 -8.91
C MET A 1 6.30 -13.27 -7.81
N SER A 2 7.01 -12.35 -7.16
CA SER A 2 6.43 -11.42 -6.18
C SER A 2 6.47 -9.99 -6.73
N LYS A 3 5.56 -9.15 -6.25
CA LYS A 3 5.52 -7.72 -6.58
C LYS A 3 5.65 -6.89 -5.30
N ASN A 4 6.24 -5.71 -5.42
CA ASN A 4 6.37 -4.79 -4.31
C ASN A 4 5.17 -3.85 -4.27
N VAL A 5 4.61 -3.66 -3.09
CA VAL A 5 3.46 -2.80 -2.84
C VAL A 5 3.82 -1.83 -1.72
N VAL A 6 3.56 -0.55 -1.95
CA VAL A 6 3.67 0.49 -0.93
C VAL A 6 2.38 0.51 -0.13
N VAL A 7 2.44 0.21 1.15
CA VAL A 7 1.28 0.19 2.05
C VAL A 7 1.30 1.41 2.95
N ILE A 8 0.15 2.07 3.04
CA ILE A 8 -0.08 3.21 3.90
C ILE A 8 -1.13 2.82 4.94
N ARG A 9 -0.67 2.58 6.17
CA ARG A 9 -1.50 2.19 7.32
C ARG A 9 -2.06 3.42 8.05
N ALA A 10 -3.07 3.18 8.88
CA ALA A 10 -3.62 4.19 9.79
C ALA A 10 -2.50 4.91 10.58
N GLY A 11 -2.64 6.23 10.74
CA GLY A 11 -1.65 7.07 11.42
C GLY A 11 -0.40 7.41 10.59
N GLY A 12 -0.48 7.32 9.25
CA GLY A 12 0.59 7.77 8.35
C GLY A 12 1.80 6.83 8.29
N LYS A 13 1.67 5.59 8.77
CA LYS A 13 2.75 4.61 8.72
C LYS A 13 2.85 4.03 7.32
N VAL A 14 3.97 4.29 6.65
CA VAL A 14 4.26 3.76 5.31
C VAL A 14 5.29 2.64 5.40
N GLU A 15 5.02 1.53 4.72
CA GLU A 15 5.93 0.40 4.56
C GLU A 15 5.87 -0.18 3.14
N GLN A 16 6.93 -0.86 2.71
CA GLN A 16 6.94 -1.62 1.46
C GLN A 16 6.87 -3.10 1.80
N VAL A 17 5.93 -3.81 1.18
CA VAL A 17 5.75 -5.25 1.37
C VAL A 17 5.83 -5.96 0.03
N SER A 18 6.44 -7.14 0.02
CA SER A 18 6.43 -8.02 -1.15
C SER A 18 5.27 -9.02 -1.01
N VAL A 19 4.37 -9.02 -1.97
CA VAL A 19 3.22 -9.93 -2.04
C VAL A 19 3.32 -10.81 -3.29
N GLU A 20 2.50 -11.86 -3.34
CA GLU A 20 2.36 -12.66 -4.56
C GLU A 20 1.86 -11.79 -5.72
N ASP A 21 2.31 -12.10 -6.94
CA ASP A 21 1.97 -11.30 -8.12
C ASP A 21 0.44 -11.21 -8.36
N ASN A 22 -0.25 -12.31 -8.09
CA ASN A 22 -1.71 -12.44 -8.19
C ASN A 22 -2.47 -11.86 -6.99
N ALA A 23 -1.80 -11.39 -5.94
CA ALA A 23 -2.44 -10.81 -4.78
C ALA A 23 -3.18 -9.53 -5.17
N LYS A 24 -4.45 -9.44 -4.79
CA LYS A 24 -5.31 -8.26 -5.03
C LYS A 24 -5.37 -7.33 -3.82
N SER A 25 -4.96 -7.81 -2.66
CA SER A 25 -5.00 -7.10 -1.40
C SER A 25 -3.80 -7.51 -0.53
N VAL A 26 -3.45 -6.64 0.42
CA VAL A 26 -2.49 -6.93 1.48
C VAL A 26 -3.27 -7.19 2.76
N THR A 27 -3.04 -8.35 3.37
CA THR A 27 -3.71 -8.73 4.62
C THR A 27 -2.77 -8.56 5.81
N PHE A 28 -3.16 -7.71 6.76
CA PHE A 28 -2.46 -7.53 8.02
C PHE A 28 -3.24 -8.17 9.15
N LYS A 29 -2.55 -8.94 9.99
CA LYS A 29 -3.11 -9.42 11.25
C LYS A 29 -2.89 -8.37 12.32
N ASN A 30 -3.95 -7.83 12.91
CA ASN A 30 -3.83 -6.94 14.06
C ASN A 30 -3.74 -7.73 15.38
N GLU A 31 -3.39 -7.05 16.47
CA GLU A 31 -3.25 -7.65 17.82
C GLU A 31 -4.55 -8.24 18.35
N GLN A 32 -5.70 -7.81 17.83
CA GLN A 32 -7.03 -8.30 18.20
C GLN A 32 -7.48 -9.50 17.36
N SER A 33 -6.58 -10.12 16.58
CA SER A 33 -6.88 -11.21 15.64
C SER A 33 -7.88 -10.86 14.54
N ALA A 34 -8.14 -9.57 14.31
CA ALA A 34 -8.85 -9.12 13.12
C ALA A 34 -7.87 -9.02 11.95
N PHE A 35 -8.33 -9.49 10.79
CA PHE A 35 -7.62 -9.34 9.53
C PHE A 35 -8.05 -8.03 8.91
N LEU A 36 -7.07 -7.17 8.68
CA LEU A 36 -7.23 -5.96 7.92
C LEU A 36 -6.80 -6.26 6.48
N GLU A 37 -7.77 -6.32 5.59
CA GLU A 37 -7.53 -6.47 4.17
C GLU A 37 -7.54 -5.09 3.50
N ILE A 38 -6.41 -4.74 2.88
CA ILE A 38 -6.26 -3.47 2.17
C ILE A 38 -6.13 -3.76 0.67
N PRO A 39 -7.04 -3.27 -0.19
CA PRO A 39 -6.94 -3.50 -1.63
C PRO A 39 -5.67 -2.88 -2.20
N ILE A 40 -5.06 -3.57 -3.16
CA ILE A 40 -3.91 -3.08 -3.93
C ILE A 40 -4.45 -2.38 -5.17
N GLU A 41 -4.12 -1.11 -5.33
CA GLU A 41 -4.53 -0.27 -6.44
C GLU A 41 -3.30 0.21 -7.23
N PRO A 42 -3.38 0.29 -8.56
CA PRO A 42 -2.37 0.96 -9.35
C PRO A 42 -2.43 2.47 -9.11
N TRP A 43 -1.28 3.11 -9.00
CA TRP A 43 -1.13 4.54 -8.81
C TRP A 43 -0.11 5.09 -9.79
N GLU A 44 -0.51 6.06 -10.61
CA GLU A 44 0.41 6.72 -11.54
C GLU A 44 1.07 7.92 -10.88
N LEU A 45 2.42 7.93 -10.88
CA LEU A 45 3.23 9.05 -10.39
C LEU A 45 4.39 9.27 -11.36
N ASP A 46 4.57 10.51 -11.81
CA ASP A 46 5.68 10.91 -12.68
C ASP A 46 5.79 10.09 -13.99
N GLY A 47 4.68 9.49 -14.46
CA GLY A 47 4.62 8.66 -15.67
C GLY A 47 4.93 7.17 -15.44
N GLU A 48 5.18 6.76 -14.20
CA GLU A 48 5.36 5.37 -13.79
C GLU A 48 4.15 4.86 -12.99
N THR A 49 3.81 3.58 -13.14
CA THR A 49 2.74 2.94 -12.37
C THR A 49 3.32 2.19 -11.17
N TYR A 50 2.90 2.58 -9.98
CA TYR A 50 3.24 1.94 -8.72
C TYR A 50 2.03 1.20 -8.16
N LEU A 51 2.28 0.21 -7.31
CA LEU A 51 1.22 -0.52 -6.61
C LEU A 51 1.13 -0.03 -5.18
N VAL A 52 -0.05 0.43 -4.78
CA VAL A 52 -0.29 1.04 -3.48
C VAL A 52 -1.47 0.37 -2.80
N ALA A 53 -1.36 0.12 -1.49
CA ALA A 53 -2.49 -0.30 -0.67
C ALA A 53 -2.74 0.75 0.42
N ARG A 54 -3.89 1.42 0.37
CA ARG A 54 -4.26 2.53 1.28
C ARG A 54 -5.28 2.08 2.30
N PHE A 55 -4.98 2.24 3.60
CA PHE A 55 -5.86 1.83 4.70
C PHE A 55 -7.27 2.43 4.64
N SER A 56 -7.39 3.66 4.14
CA SER A 56 -8.67 4.37 4.02
C SER A 56 -8.55 5.54 3.05
N ASP A 57 -9.69 6.05 2.60
CA ASP A 57 -9.81 7.29 1.82
C ASP A 57 -9.30 8.55 2.54
N LEU A 58 -9.01 8.45 3.84
CA LEU A 58 -8.36 9.52 4.59
C LEU A 58 -6.88 9.72 4.20
N VAL A 59 -6.27 8.75 3.52
CA VAL A 59 -4.91 8.90 2.98
C VAL A 59 -4.99 9.81 1.76
N THR A 60 -4.42 11.00 1.89
CA THR A 60 -4.43 11.98 0.81
C THR A 60 -3.54 11.54 -0.36
N GLN A 61 -3.81 12.11 -1.54
CA GLN A 61 -2.93 11.96 -2.70
C GLN A 61 -1.49 12.35 -2.37
N GLN A 62 -1.28 13.47 -1.68
CA GLN A 62 0.05 13.95 -1.33
C GLN A 62 0.80 12.97 -0.42
N GLU A 63 0.12 12.37 0.57
CA GLU A 63 0.70 11.31 1.41
C GLU A 63 1.03 10.06 0.59
N THR A 64 0.20 9.73 -0.40
CA THR A 64 0.42 8.59 -1.30
C THR A 64 1.66 8.79 -2.17
N GLU A 65 1.83 9.96 -2.76
CA GLU A 65 2.98 10.27 -3.60
C GLU A 65 4.27 10.36 -2.78
N GLN A 66 4.22 10.95 -1.59
CA GLN A 66 5.35 10.96 -0.65
C GLN A 66 5.74 9.55 -0.19
N ALA A 67 4.75 8.70 0.04
CA ALA A 67 4.97 7.30 0.38
C ALA A 67 5.71 6.57 -0.75
N ILE A 68 5.27 6.72 -2.01
CA ILE A 68 5.93 6.11 -3.17
C ILE A 68 7.39 6.57 -3.29
N ARG A 69 7.61 7.89 -3.26
CA ARG A 69 8.94 8.52 -3.38
C ARG A 69 9.92 8.18 -2.25
N LYS A 70 9.43 7.61 -1.15
CA LYS A 70 10.29 7.15 -0.05
C LYS A 70 10.97 5.82 -0.39
N PHE A 71 10.40 5.03 -1.30
CA PHE A 71 10.87 3.69 -1.64
C PHE A 71 11.35 3.57 -3.10
N HIS A 72 11.17 4.61 -3.92
CA HIS A 72 11.53 4.71 -5.32
C HIS A 72 12.13 6.08 -5.61
#